data_AF-A0A955BWH1-F1
#
_entry.id   AF-A0A955BWH1-F1
#
_cell.length_a   1.000
_cell.length_b   1.000
_cell.length_c   1.000
_cell.angle_alpha   90.00
_cell.angle_beta   90.00
_cell.angle_gamma   90.00
#
_symmetry.space_group_name_H-M   'P 1'
#
loop_
_entity.id
_entity.type
_entity.pdbx_description
1 polymer ?
#
loop_
_entity_poly.entity_id
_entity_poly.type
_entity_poly.pdbx_seq_one_letter_code
_entity_poly.pdbx_strand_id
1 'polypeptide(L)'
;MSQHKRRTPWLLLLAIGLTSAPGCGGNFRLPNLFHPGPTGPQRYDAVYHDPYPIDDLGPEVEGGRPREYQRPVPQVTRGRLFRPPPTCYGY
;
A
#
# COMPACT_ATOMS: atom_id res chain seq x y z
N MET A 1 -24.63 -44.52 -22.63
CA MET A 1 -23.31 -43.85 -22.71
C MET A 1 -23.49 -42.39 -22.32
N SER A 2 -23.25 -42.02 -21.06
CA SER A 2 -23.32 -40.61 -20.62
C SER A 2 -21.96 -40.18 -20.08
N GLN A 3 -21.26 -39.39 -20.89
CA GLN A 3 -19.93 -38.87 -20.63
C GLN A 3 -20.04 -37.64 -19.70
N HIS A 4 -20.21 -37.83 -18.39
CA HIS A 4 -19.94 -36.79 -17.38
C HIS A 4 -18.41 -36.59 -17.26
N LYS A 5 -17.84 -36.04 -18.34
CA LYS A 5 -16.42 -35.95 -18.63
C LYS A 5 -15.79 -34.84 -17.79
N ARG A 6 -15.16 -35.23 -16.68
CA ARG A 6 -13.80 -34.83 -16.24
C ARG A 6 -13.42 -33.33 -16.25
N ARG A 7 -14.35 -32.38 -16.03
CA ARG A 7 -14.01 -30.93 -15.85
C ARG A 7 -13.97 -30.49 -14.39
N THR A 8 -14.54 -31.28 -13.50
CA THR A 8 -14.63 -31.02 -12.05
C THR A 8 -13.33 -31.12 -11.24
N PRO A 9 -12.31 -31.93 -11.59
CA PRO A 9 -11.17 -32.10 -10.68
C PRO A 9 -10.27 -30.86 -10.63
N TRP A 10 -10.16 -30.10 -11.72
CA TRP A 10 -9.33 -28.89 -11.77
C TRP A 10 -9.89 -27.75 -10.92
N LEU A 11 -11.22 -27.59 -10.87
CA LEU A 11 -11.86 -26.59 -10.02
C LEU A 11 -11.68 -26.91 -8.54
N LEU A 12 -11.71 -28.19 -8.18
CA LEU A 12 -11.45 -28.63 -6.80
C LEU A 12 -9.99 -28.43 -6.40
N LEU A 13 -9.04 -28.71 -7.29
CA LEU A 13 -7.61 -28.46 -7.04
C LEU A 13 -7.29 -26.96 -6.89
N LEU A 14 -7.91 -26.11 -7.71
CA LEU A 14 -7.80 -24.64 -7.58
C LEU A 14 -8.38 -24.15 -6.24
N ALA A 15 -9.55 -24.65 -5.85
CA ALA A 15 -10.17 -24.28 -4.58
C ALA A 15 -9.32 -24.66 -3.36
N ILE A 16 -8.70 -25.85 -3.39
CA ILE A 16 -7.81 -26.32 -2.31
C ILE A 16 -6.50 -25.52 -2.28
N GLY A 17 -5.95 -25.14 -3.44
CA GLY A 17 -4.76 -24.29 -3.52
C GLY A 17 -4.99 -22.87 -2.99
N LEU A 18 -6.21 -22.33 -3.13
CA LEU A 18 -6.54 -20.99 -2.65
C LEU A 18 -6.69 -20.91 -1.12
N THR A 19 -7.08 -22.01 -0.47
CA THR A 19 -7.32 -22.05 0.98
C THR A 19 -6.09 -22.43 1.79
N SER A 20 -5.03 -22.97 1.16
CA SER A 20 -3.82 -23.42 1.86
C SER A 20 -2.81 -22.30 2.18
N ALA A 21 -3.11 -21.06 1.84
CA ALA A 21 -2.29 -19.89 2.15
C ALA A 21 -2.93 -18.92 3.17
N PRO A 22 -3.33 -19.32 4.39
CA PRO A 22 -3.66 -18.35 5.43
C PRO A 22 -2.34 -17.79 6.01
N GLY A 23 -1.60 -17.05 5.20
CA GLY A 23 -0.46 -16.23 5.61
C GLY A 23 -0.90 -14.82 6.04
N CYS A 24 -2.08 -14.66 6.63
CA CYS A 24 -2.52 -13.39 7.19
C CYS A 24 -2.25 -13.40 8.70
N GLY A 25 -1.05 -12.97 9.10
CA GLY A 25 -0.83 -12.58 10.49
C GLY A 25 -1.71 -11.37 10.83
N GLY A 26 -2.20 -11.28 12.06
CA GLY A 26 -3.12 -10.21 12.51
C GLY A 26 -2.60 -8.76 12.39
N ASN A 27 -1.34 -8.59 11.94
CA ASN A 27 -0.72 -7.30 11.67
C ASN A 27 -0.79 -6.89 10.19
N PHE A 28 -1.37 -7.69 9.30
CA PHE A 28 -1.50 -7.34 7.88
C PHE A 28 -2.74 -6.46 7.67
N ARG A 29 -2.53 -5.14 7.49
CA ARG A 29 -3.59 -4.21 7.12
C ARG A 29 -3.87 -4.32 5.62
N LEU A 30 -5.00 -4.92 5.24
CA LEU A 30 -5.46 -4.84 3.86
C LEU A 30 -5.92 -3.41 3.54
N PRO A 31 -5.60 -2.87 2.35
CA PRO A 31 -6.12 -1.58 1.92
C PRO A 31 -7.64 -1.69 1.71
N ASN A 32 -8.37 -0.67 2.16
CA ASN A 32 -9.80 -0.59 1.85
C ASN A 32 -9.97 -0.12 0.40
N LEU A 33 -10.27 -1.06 -0.50
CA LEU A 33 -10.35 -0.79 -1.94
C LEU A 33 -11.56 0.07 -2.32
N PHE A 34 -12.65 0.00 -1.56
CA PHE A 34 -13.90 0.70 -1.88
C PHE A 34 -14.09 2.00 -1.10
N HIS A 35 -13.48 2.10 0.09
CA HIS A 35 -13.58 3.28 0.94
C HIS A 35 -12.19 3.60 1.51
N PRO A 36 -11.28 4.15 0.68
CA PRO A 36 -9.88 4.36 1.06
C PRO A 36 -9.69 5.46 2.13
N GLY A 37 -10.76 6.11 2.58
CA GLY A 37 -10.72 7.18 3.58
C GLY A 37 -10.31 8.54 2.99
N PRO A 38 -10.02 9.53 3.85
CA PRO A 38 -9.65 10.87 3.42
C PRO A 38 -8.27 10.91 2.75
N THR A 39 -8.07 11.86 1.84
CA THR A 39 -6.81 12.03 1.08
C THR A 39 -5.64 12.50 1.94
N GLY A 40 -5.89 13.17 3.07
CA GLY A 40 -4.84 13.65 3.98
C GLY A 40 -3.98 12.51 4.56
N PRO A 41 -4.57 11.56 5.31
CA PRO A 41 -3.87 10.38 5.81
C PRO A 41 -3.17 9.57 4.72
N GLN A 42 -3.83 9.36 3.57
CA GLN A 42 -3.20 8.64 2.44
C GLN A 42 -1.94 9.32 1.93
N ARG A 43 -1.96 10.66 1.80
CA ARG A 43 -0.78 11.44 1.39
C ARG A 43 0.32 11.39 2.44
N TYR A 44 -0.05 11.46 3.72
CA TYR A 44 0.90 11.31 4.82
C TYR A 44 1.59 9.96 4.75
N ASP A 45 0.83 8.86 4.67
CA ASP A 45 1.36 7.50 4.61
C ASP A 45 2.23 7.29 3.37
N ALA A 46 1.83 7.84 2.21
CA ALA A 46 2.59 7.76 0.97
C ALA A 46 3.97 8.45 1.08
N VAL A 47 4.06 9.56 1.82
CA VAL A 47 5.34 10.27 2.03
C VAL A 47 6.15 9.61 3.14
N TYR A 48 5.51 9.15 4.22
CA TYR A 48 6.17 8.52 5.36
C TYR A 48 6.80 7.17 5.00
N HIS A 49 6.15 6.40 4.14
CA HIS A 49 6.62 5.10 3.66
C HIS A 49 7.29 5.15 2.27
N ASP A 50 7.67 6.34 1.78
CA ASP A 50 8.43 6.49 0.54
C ASP A 50 9.82 5.82 0.70
N PRO A 51 10.16 4.77 -0.08
CA PRO A 51 11.46 4.11 0.02
C PRO A 51 12.60 4.91 -0.58
N TYR A 52 12.32 6.02 -1.28
CA TYR A 52 13.33 6.76 -2.00
C TYR A 52 14.15 7.72 -1.13
N PRO A 53 15.46 7.90 -1.42
CA PRO A 53 16.32 8.81 -0.67
C PRO A 53 15.77 10.24 -0.64
N ILE A 54 15.85 10.89 0.51
CA ILE A 54 15.61 12.33 0.63
C ILE A 54 16.91 13.10 0.48
N ASP A 55 16.82 14.25 -0.16
CA ASP A 55 17.91 15.18 -0.47
C ASP A 55 18.55 15.83 0.76
N ASP A 56 17.85 15.82 1.90
CA ASP A 56 18.28 16.50 3.13
C ASP A 56 19.21 15.67 4.06
N LEU A 57 19.37 14.37 3.81
CA LEU A 57 20.03 13.46 4.77
C LEU A 57 21.49 13.14 4.45
N GLY A 58 21.98 13.51 3.27
CA GLY A 58 23.31 13.16 2.83
C GLY A 58 23.67 13.78 1.49
N PRO A 59 24.75 13.30 0.86
CA PRO A 59 25.08 13.69 -0.51
C PRO A 59 23.93 13.36 -1.46
N GLU A 60 23.79 14.18 -2.50
CA GLU A 60 22.79 13.95 -3.53
C GLU A 60 22.98 12.57 -4.19
N VAL A 61 21.89 11.81 -4.28
CA VAL A 61 21.87 10.48 -4.90
C VAL A 61 21.21 10.59 -6.27
N GLU A 62 22.01 10.80 -7.31
CA GLU A 62 21.53 10.84 -8.69
C GLU A 62 21.00 9.47 -9.14
N GLY A 63 19.82 9.44 -9.76
CA GLY A 63 19.22 8.20 -10.27
C GLY A 63 18.64 7.26 -9.20
N GLY A 64 18.65 7.64 -7.92
CA GLY A 64 18.03 6.85 -6.84
C GLY A 64 16.49 6.80 -6.90
N ARG A 65 15.87 7.68 -7.69
CA ARG A 65 14.42 7.76 -7.91
C ARG A 65 14.08 7.52 -9.38
N PRO A 66 12.96 6.87 -9.72
CA PRO A 66 12.45 6.80 -11.08
C PRO A 66 12.16 8.20 -11.63
N ARG A 67 12.11 8.29 -12.95
CA ARG A 67 11.99 9.56 -13.69
C ARG A 67 10.82 10.42 -13.24
N GLU A 68 9.68 9.79 -12.97
CA GLU A 68 8.44 10.47 -12.57
C GLU A 68 8.46 10.96 -11.12
N TYR A 69 9.39 10.46 -10.30
CA TYR A 69 9.49 10.71 -8.86
C TYR A 69 10.79 11.41 -8.46
N GLN A 70 11.56 11.90 -9.43
CA GLN A 70 12.85 12.55 -9.19
C GLN A 70 12.80 13.77 -8.27
N ARG A 71 11.62 14.42 -8.16
CA ARG A 71 11.42 15.55 -7.27
C ARG A 71 10.68 15.10 -6.00
N PRO A 72 11.34 15.01 -4.83
CA PRO A 72 10.68 14.74 -3.57
C PRO A 72 9.73 15.88 -3.17
N VAL A 73 8.87 15.60 -2.18
CA VAL A 73 8.04 16.63 -1.56
C VAL A 73 8.95 17.69 -0.90
N PRO A 74 8.75 18.99 -1.17
CA PRO A 74 9.58 20.04 -0.58
C PRO A 74 9.59 19.97 0.95
N GLN A 75 10.75 20.25 1.55
CA GLN A 75 10.97 20.15 2.99
C GLN A 75 9.95 20.95 3.83
N VAL A 76 9.60 22.15 3.38
CA VAL A 76 8.58 23.02 4.02
C VAL A 76 7.21 22.36 4.04
N THR A 77 6.83 21.67 2.97
CA THR A 77 5.56 20.95 2.87
C THR A 77 5.60 19.69 3.72
N ARG A 78 6.72 18.95 3.67
CA ARG A 78 6.94 17.73 4.46
C ARG A 78 6.81 17.99 5.96
N GLY A 79 7.40 19.08 6.46
CA GLY A 79 7.30 19.47 7.88
C GLY A 79 5.85 19.77 8.34
N ARG A 80 4.96 20.16 7.42
CA ARG A 80 3.54 20.41 7.73
C ARG A 80 2.69 19.13 7.74
N LEU A 81 3.14 18.06 7.07
CA LEU A 81 2.42 16.77 7.03
C LEU A 81 2.38 16.09 8.41
N PHE A 82 3.39 16.33 9.25
CA PHE A 82 3.47 15.79 10.61
C PHE A 82 2.59 16.53 11.63
N ARG A 83 1.79 17.52 11.20
CA ARG A 83 0.78 18.10 12.07
C ARG A 83 -0.35 17.07 12.21
N PRO A 84 -0.66 16.57 13.41
CA PRO A 84 -1.81 15.69 13.58
C PRO A 84 -3.05 16.39 13.02
N PRO A 85 -3.91 15.70 12.25
CA PRO A 85 -5.16 16.28 11.83
C PRO A 85 -5.89 16.79 13.08
N PRO A 86 -6.59 17.94 13.03
CA PRO A 86 -7.43 18.34 14.14
C PRO A 86 -8.32 17.15 14.47
N THR A 87 -8.23 16.65 15.70
CA THR A 87 -9.04 15.53 16.15
C THR A 87 -10.49 15.95 15.98
N CYS A 88 -11.18 15.38 15.01
CA CYS A 88 -12.65 15.39 14.98
C CYS A 88 -13.15 14.47 16.10
N TYR A 89 -12.78 14.79 17.33
CA TYR A 89 -13.33 14.26 18.56
C TYR A 89 -13.37 15.46 19.50
N GLY A 90 -14.52 16.12 19.48
CA GLY A 90 -14.84 17.26 20.31
C GLY A 90 -16.36 17.33 20.45
N TYR A 91 -16.81 16.87 21.63
CA TYR A 91 -18.13 17.02 22.26
C TYR A 91 -19.29 16.15 21.73
#